data_AF-A0A1R3H1Y7-F1
#
_entry.id   AF-A0A1R3H1Y7-F1
#
_cell.length_a   1.000
_cell.length_b   1.000
_cell.length_c   1.000
_cell.angle_alpha   90.00
_cell.angle_beta   90.00
_cell.angle_gamma   90.00
#
_symmetry.space_group_name_H-M   'P 1'
#
loop_
_entity.id
_entity.type
_entity.pdbx_description
1 polymer ?
#
loop_
_entity_poly.entity_id
_entity_poly.type
_entity_poly.pdbx_seq_one_letter_code
_entity_poly.pdbx_strand_id
1 'polypeptide(L)'
;MAKEEASGKLEWRINVPDGTWKNLEPESGIVVKFWLRFKCLILGGLISRVVGFWEKVWDIGVGEPRKVIHCIKVGLALCIVSFFYYMRPLYDDFGGNAMWAVMTVVVVFEYTVGATLSKCINRAVATFLAGALGVGIHWVADHSGNEMKPIILGISVFLFASAATFSRFIPTVKARFDYGALIFILTFSLVSVSGFRVVELLELAQQRLSTIAIGTSLCIFVTMLFCPVWAGCELHRLIHQNMEKLADSLDACVVEYFKDSGNLSEEDLNKKIQGYKCVLNSKATEESLSNFARWEPTHGRFNFGHPWKQYLKLGAALRTCAYCIETLNSCIGSEIQAPPCIRENLGDKCLKVSSYSTKVLKELAITIKKMQKSSKTDFRVAEMNFAVKELRDALKSLPSHVIAPLSIPTIEQPPEGKAGPISIATVPPIMKVLPLVTAVSLLIEIAARIGGIVDAVEELASLAEFEPAKEQKPKQNQPTNVSTPKV
;
A
#
# COMPACT_ATOMS: atom_id res chain seq x y z
N MET A 1 65.08 40.23 28.12
CA MET A 1 66.36 39.51 28.29
C MET A 1 66.04 38.03 28.42
N ALA A 2 66.84 37.19 27.74
CA ALA A 2 66.75 35.72 27.65
C ALA A 2 65.63 35.19 26.74
N LYS A 3 65.83 34.20 25.87
CA LYS A 3 67.05 33.64 25.26
C LYS A 3 66.55 32.86 24.03
N GLU A 4 67.24 33.02 22.92
CA GLU A 4 67.02 32.38 21.64
C GLU A 4 67.30 30.86 21.76
N GLU A 5 66.32 30.00 21.45
CA GLU A 5 66.55 28.56 21.29
C GLU A 5 66.35 28.17 19.83
N ALA A 6 67.48 27.92 19.19
CA ALA A 6 67.62 27.53 17.80
C ALA A 6 67.01 26.13 17.55
N SER A 7 66.12 26.06 16.56
CA SER A 7 65.64 24.83 15.95
C SER A 7 66.81 24.09 15.27
N GLY A 8 67.45 23.18 16.00
CA GLY A 8 68.47 22.26 15.49
C GLY A 8 67.89 21.27 14.48
N LYS A 9 67.91 21.64 13.20
CA LYS A 9 67.65 20.75 12.07
C LYS A 9 68.85 19.78 11.96
N LEU A 10 68.71 18.58 12.53
CA LEU A 10 69.70 17.50 12.43
C LEU A 10 69.74 16.95 10.99
N GLU A 11 70.59 17.55 10.15
CA GLU A 11 70.99 17.01 8.84
C GLU A 11 72.16 16.04 9.05
N TRP A 12 71.91 14.74 8.88
CA TRP A 12 72.96 13.73 8.87
C TRP A 12 73.79 13.87 7.59
N ARG A 13 75.05 14.30 7.71
CA ARG A 13 76.04 14.31 6.63
C ARG A 13 77.05 13.18 6.85
N ILE A 14 77.07 12.23 5.93
CA ILE A 14 78.17 11.24 5.83
C ILE A 14 79.13 11.77 4.77
N ASN A 15 80.41 11.89 5.14
CA ASN A 15 81.48 12.30 4.23
C ASN A 15 81.89 11.10 3.35
N VAL A 16 81.65 11.20 2.05
CA VAL A 16 82.13 10.23 1.06
C VAL A 16 83.32 10.88 0.35
N PRO A 17 84.49 10.21 0.24
CA PRO A 17 85.68 10.80 -0.37
C PRO A 17 85.54 10.78 -1.90
N ASP A 18 84.70 11.65 -2.44
CA ASP A 18 84.72 12.15 -3.83
C ASP A 18 83.64 13.24 -4.01
N GLY A 19 83.86 14.39 -3.36
CA GLY A 19 83.44 15.74 -3.79
C GLY A 19 81.99 16.04 -4.20
N THR A 20 81.05 15.11 -4.11
CA THR A 20 79.71 15.25 -4.70
C THR A 20 78.64 15.18 -3.61
N TRP A 21 78.02 16.32 -3.32
CA TRP A 21 76.90 16.40 -2.37
C TRP A 21 75.61 15.94 -3.05
N LYS A 22 74.96 14.91 -2.50
CA LYS A 22 73.61 14.50 -2.91
C LYS A 22 72.68 14.62 -1.70
N ASN A 23 71.74 15.55 -1.76
CA ASN A 23 70.69 15.67 -0.74
C ASN A 23 69.74 14.47 -0.85
N LEU A 24 69.69 13.63 0.18
CA LEU A 24 68.67 12.59 0.32
C LEU A 24 67.43 13.22 0.96
N GLU A 25 66.43 13.58 0.14
CA GLU A 25 65.09 13.82 0.63
C GLU A 25 64.49 12.49 1.14
N PRO A 26 63.79 12.47 2.29
CA PRO A 26 63.17 11.25 2.76
C PRO A 26 61.98 10.89 1.86
N GLU A 27 62.00 9.69 1.27
CA GLU A 27 60.89 9.11 0.46
C GLU A 27 59.57 8.92 1.24
N SER A 28 59.48 9.36 2.49
CA SER A 28 58.27 9.32 3.32
C SER A 28 57.17 10.28 2.84
N GLY A 29 57.49 11.31 2.04
CA GLY A 29 56.52 12.33 1.62
C GLY A 29 55.52 11.87 0.56
N ILE A 30 55.91 10.99 -0.37
CA ILE A 30 55.07 10.59 -1.51
C ILE A 30 54.08 9.50 -1.10
N VAL A 31 54.53 8.51 -0.34
CA VAL A 31 53.69 7.41 0.17
C VAL A 31 52.64 7.95 1.15
N VAL A 32 53.02 8.88 2.03
CA VAL A 32 52.08 9.52 2.96
C VAL A 32 51.07 10.39 2.20
N LYS A 33 51.48 11.16 1.19
CA LYS A 33 50.56 11.95 0.35
C LYS A 33 49.60 11.06 -0.46
N PHE A 34 50.08 9.94 -1.00
CA PHE A 34 49.27 8.98 -1.73
C PHE A 34 48.25 8.29 -0.82
N TRP A 35 48.68 7.86 0.37
CA TRP A 35 47.80 7.28 1.38
C TRP A 35 46.75 8.26 1.90
N LEU A 36 47.10 9.55 2.05
CA LEU A 36 46.16 10.61 2.42
C LEU A 36 45.12 10.85 1.31
N ARG A 37 45.56 10.92 0.04
CA ARG A 37 44.65 11.07 -1.11
C ARG A 37 43.72 9.87 -1.27
N PHE A 38 44.22 8.66 -1.08
CA PHE A 38 43.43 7.44 -1.13
C PHE A 38 42.40 7.39 0.01
N LYS A 39 42.79 7.76 1.24
CA LYS A 39 41.86 7.95 2.36
C LYS A 39 40.79 8.99 2.05
N CYS A 40 41.15 10.15 1.50
CA CYS A 40 40.17 11.20 1.14
C CYS A 40 39.22 10.75 0.02
N LEU A 41 39.68 9.97 -0.96
CA LEU A 41 38.83 9.42 -2.03
C LEU A 41 37.85 8.37 -1.50
N ILE A 42 38.31 7.44 -0.67
CA ILE A 42 37.43 6.43 -0.07
C ILE A 42 36.48 7.06 0.94
N LEU A 43 36.98 7.94 1.82
CA LEU A 43 36.15 8.62 2.81
C LEU A 43 35.18 9.59 2.16
N GLY A 44 35.59 10.34 1.13
CA GLY A 44 34.72 11.21 0.33
C GLY A 44 33.66 10.43 -0.45
N GLY A 45 34.03 9.27 -1.03
CA GLY A 45 33.08 8.37 -1.67
C GLY A 45 32.08 7.75 -0.69
N LEU A 46 32.52 7.36 0.51
CA LEU A 46 31.64 6.89 1.58
C LEU A 46 30.71 7.99 2.09
N ILE A 47 31.23 9.20 2.33
CA ILE A 47 30.44 10.36 2.75
C ILE A 47 29.40 10.70 1.69
N SER A 48 29.75 10.75 0.40
CA SER A 48 28.80 11.01 -0.68
C SER A 48 27.69 9.95 -0.75
N ARG A 49 28.02 8.66 -0.55
CA ARG A 49 27.00 7.60 -0.46
C ARG A 49 26.10 7.76 0.76
N VAL A 50 26.67 8.13 1.90
CA VAL A 50 25.89 8.38 3.13
C VAL A 50 24.98 9.59 2.95
N VAL A 51 25.48 10.70 2.40
CA VAL A 51 24.69 11.90 2.10
C VAL A 51 23.56 11.58 1.12
N GLY A 52 23.85 10.91 0.00
CA GLY A 52 22.82 10.51 -0.96
C GLY A 52 21.81 9.50 -0.39
N PHE A 53 22.20 8.69 0.59
CA PHE A 53 21.27 7.87 1.36
C PHE A 53 20.36 8.73 2.26
N TRP A 54 20.93 9.70 2.98
CA TRP A 54 20.17 10.61 3.83
C TRP A 54 19.21 11.49 3.02
N GLU A 55 19.59 11.96 1.84
CA GLU A 55 18.70 12.68 0.93
C GLU A 55 17.49 11.83 0.54
N LYS A 56 17.71 10.57 0.14
CA LYS A 56 16.61 9.63 -0.14
C LYS A 56 15.73 9.36 1.07
N VAL A 57 16.32 9.19 2.25
CA VAL A 57 15.56 9.00 3.50
C VAL A 57 14.75 10.24 3.83
N TRP A 58 15.31 11.43 3.59
CA TRP A 58 14.63 12.71 3.77
C TRP A 58 13.44 12.84 2.81
N ASP A 59 13.62 12.52 1.53
CA ASP A 59 12.54 12.53 0.54
C ASP A 59 11.41 11.56 0.89
N ILE A 60 11.74 10.35 1.37
CA ILE A 60 10.76 9.38 1.86
C ILE A 60 10.03 9.92 3.10
N GLY A 61 10.77 10.52 4.03
CA GLY A 61 10.22 11.07 5.27
C GLY A 61 9.27 12.24 5.03
N VAL A 62 9.64 13.15 4.13
CA VAL A 62 8.81 14.29 3.71
C VAL A 62 7.60 13.83 2.89
N GLY A 63 7.78 12.81 2.04
CA GLY A 63 6.70 12.23 1.25
C GLY A 63 5.64 11.52 2.08
N GLU A 64 6.04 10.89 3.19
CA GLU A 64 5.16 10.08 4.04
C GLU A 64 5.28 10.43 5.54
N PRO A 65 4.85 11.63 5.96
CA PRO A 65 5.05 12.13 7.33
C PRO A 65 4.38 11.24 8.39
N ARG A 66 3.31 10.53 8.05
CA ARG A 66 2.64 9.58 8.94
C ARG A 66 3.52 8.39 9.31
N LYS A 67 4.37 7.92 8.39
CA LYS A 67 5.33 6.83 8.67
C LYS A 67 6.43 7.31 9.62
N VAL A 68 6.91 8.55 9.45
CA VAL A 68 7.87 9.17 10.37
C VAL A 68 7.29 9.26 11.78
N ILE A 69 6.05 9.77 11.89
CA ILE A 69 5.33 9.82 13.17
C ILE A 69 5.23 8.42 13.80
N HIS A 70 4.91 7.39 13.02
CA HIS A 70 4.87 6.01 13.51
C HIS A 70 6.24 5.54 14.04
N CYS A 71 7.34 5.78 13.33
CA CYS A 71 8.68 5.44 13.81
C CYS A 71 9.01 6.10 15.16
N ILE A 72 8.65 7.38 15.32
CA ILE A 72 8.81 8.11 16.58
C ILE A 72 7.96 7.48 17.69
N LYS A 73 6.73 7.04 17.41
CA LYS A 73 5.89 6.36 18.41
C LYS A 73 6.48 5.05 18.88
N VAL A 74 7.01 4.24 17.96
CA VAL A 74 7.66 2.97 18.32
C VAL A 74 8.87 3.24 19.22
N GLY A 75 9.71 4.21 18.84
CA GLY A 75 10.84 4.66 19.65
C GLY A 75 10.40 5.15 21.04
N LEU A 76 9.36 5.98 21.10
CA LEU A 76 8.79 6.48 22.36
C LEU A 76 8.28 5.34 23.25
N ALA A 77 7.54 4.38 22.69
CA ALA A 77 7.05 3.22 23.44
C ALA A 77 8.21 2.38 24.00
N LEU A 78 9.25 2.15 23.21
CA LEU A 78 10.45 1.43 23.67
C LEU A 78 11.20 2.21 24.76
N CYS A 79 11.36 3.53 24.60
CA CYS A 79 11.95 4.39 25.62
C CYS A 79 11.16 4.33 26.92
N ILE A 80 9.83 4.41 26.86
CA ILE A 80 8.98 4.36 28.04
C ILE A 80 9.07 3.00 28.72
N VAL A 81 8.94 1.85 28.01
CA VAL A 81 9.12 0.52 28.64
C VAL A 81 10.51 0.39 29.27
N SER A 82 11.55 0.83 28.56
CA SER A 82 12.93 0.71 29.06
C SER A 82 13.14 1.58 30.30
N PHE A 83 12.57 2.79 30.33
CA PHE A 83 12.62 3.67 31.49
C PHE A 83 11.85 3.11 32.68
N PHE A 84 10.65 2.54 32.46
CA PHE A 84 9.90 1.82 33.48
C PHE A 84 10.71 0.66 34.07
N TYR A 85 11.55 0.00 33.26
CA TYR A 85 12.44 -1.07 33.73
C TYR A 85 13.64 -0.54 34.54
N TYR A 86 14.24 0.58 34.14
CA TYR A 86 15.36 1.17 34.88
C TYR A 86 14.96 1.77 36.23
N MET A 87 13.68 2.06 36.42
CA MET A 87 13.14 2.44 37.73
C MET A 87 13.02 1.19 38.64
N ARG A 88 13.80 1.21 39.73
CA ARG A 88 14.02 0.14 40.73
C ARG A 88 12.82 -0.76 41.10
N PRO A 89 11.56 -0.27 41.24
CA PRO A 89 10.44 -1.11 41.69
C PRO A 89 10.12 -2.31 40.78
N LEU A 90 10.31 -2.21 39.46
CA LEU A 90 10.04 -3.32 38.54
C LEU A 90 11.27 -4.21 38.28
N TYR A 91 12.48 -3.70 38.51
CA TYR A 91 13.70 -4.49 38.37
C TYR A 91 13.79 -5.58 39.44
N ASP A 92 13.44 -5.24 40.68
CA ASP A 92 13.47 -6.17 41.81
C ASP A 92 12.32 -7.21 41.74
N ASP A 93 11.15 -6.84 41.22
CA ASP A 93 9.98 -7.74 41.09
C ASP A 93 9.96 -8.57 39.78
N PHE A 94 10.60 -8.10 38.69
CA PHE A 94 10.46 -8.69 37.34
C PHE A 94 11.78 -8.85 36.55
N GLY A 95 12.95 -8.65 37.16
CA GLY A 95 14.27 -8.50 36.50
C GLY A 95 14.63 -9.52 35.41
N GLY A 96 14.24 -10.79 35.56
CA GLY A 96 14.46 -11.82 34.52
C GLY A 96 13.44 -11.83 33.37
N ASN A 97 12.25 -11.28 33.59
CA ASN A 97 11.13 -11.32 32.66
C ASN A 97 10.89 -10.00 31.90
N ALA A 98 11.59 -8.92 32.23
CA ALA A 98 11.45 -7.62 31.56
C ALA A 98 11.74 -7.63 30.05
N MET A 99 12.58 -8.56 29.58
CA MET A 99 12.80 -8.79 28.15
C MET A 99 11.47 -9.06 27.42
N TRP A 100 10.50 -9.73 28.07
CA TRP A 100 9.19 -9.99 27.48
C TRP A 100 8.36 -8.74 27.25
N ALA A 101 8.51 -7.69 28.08
CA ALA A 101 7.82 -6.43 27.88
C ALA A 101 8.36 -5.69 26.66
N VAL A 102 9.69 -5.58 26.53
CA VAL A 102 10.35 -4.95 25.37
C VAL A 102 10.04 -5.73 24.09
N MET A 103 10.17 -7.07 24.12
CA MET A 103 9.80 -7.92 22.99
C MET A 103 8.32 -7.81 22.64
N THR A 104 7.44 -7.59 23.61
CA THR A 104 6.03 -7.34 23.33
C THR A 104 5.87 -6.08 22.49
N VAL A 105 6.47 -4.96 22.90
CA VAL A 105 6.41 -3.71 22.12
C VAL A 105 6.89 -3.92 20.70
N VAL A 106 8.09 -4.51 20.53
CA VAL A 106 8.68 -4.72 19.19
C VAL A 106 7.76 -5.54 18.28
N VAL A 107 7.07 -6.55 18.82
CA VAL A 107 6.31 -7.51 18.01
C VAL A 107 4.85 -7.09 17.78
N VAL A 108 4.25 -6.36 18.73
CA VAL A 108 2.82 -5.97 18.66
C VAL A 108 2.60 -4.59 18.06
N PHE A 109 3.57 -3.69 18.14
CA PHE A 109 3.41 -2.33 17.64
C PHE A 109 3.39 -2.33 16.11
N GLU A 110 2.31 -1.83 15.54
CA GLU A 110 2.03 -1.83 14.11
C GLU A 110 1.71 -0.43 13.61
N TYR A 111 1.75 -0.25 12.29
CA TYR A 111 1.54 1.07 11.67
C TYR A 111 0.18 1.70 12.05
N THR A 112 -0.87 0.86 12.09
CA THR A 112 -2.23 1.31 12.43
C THR A 112 -2.62 0.93 13.86
N VAL A 113 -3.55 1.70 14.43
CA VAL A 113 -4.13 1.44 15.75
C VAL A 113 -4.83 0.08 15.77
N GLY A 114 -5.68 -0.21 14.78
CA GLY A 114 -6.39 -1.49 14.68
C GLY A 114 -5.46 -2.71 14.60
N ALA A 115 -4.36 -2.62 13.86
CA ALA A 115 -3.36 -3.69 13.78
C ALA A 115 -2.66 -3.91 15.13
N THR A 116 -2.28 -2.82 15.81
CA THR A 116 -1.66 -2.90 17.14
C THR A 116 -2.62 -3.50 18.15
N LEU A 117 -3.88 -3.05 18.17
CA LEU A 117 -4.89 -3.56 19.10
C LEU A 117 -5.20 -5.03 18.85
N SER A 118 -5.34 -5.43 17.58
CA SER A 118 -5.51 -6.83 17.17
C SER A 118 -4.36 -7.70 17.69
N LYS A 119 -3.09 -7.30 17.46
CA LYS A 119 -1.93 -8.04 17.97
C LYS A 119 -1.86 -8.07 19.49
N CYS A 120 -2.18 -6.97 20.15
CA CYS A 120 -2.23 -6.87 21.61
C CYS A 120 -3.24 -7.85 22.23
N ILE A 121 -4.48 -7.84 21.73
CA ILE A 121 -5.54 -8.76 22.18
C ILE A 121 -5.15 -10.21 21.88
N ASN A 122 -4.67 -10.48 20.66
CA ASN A 122 -4.20 -11.80 20.27
C ASN A 122 -3.09 -12.31 21.18
N ARG A 123 -2.13 -11.46 21.54
CA ARG A 123 -1.04 -11.83 22.46
C ARG A 123 -1.57 -12.18 23.84
N ALA A 124 -2.41 -11.33 24.41
CA ALA A 124 -2.98 -11.52 25.74
C ALA A 124 -3.80 -12.81 25.81
N VAL A 125 -4.74 -12.99 24.87
CA VAL A 125 -5.62 -14.17 24.81
C VAL A 125 -4.82 -15.45 24.55
N ALA A 126 -3.90 -15.44 23.59
CA ALA A 126 -3.08 -16.61 23.28
C ALA A 126 -2.17 -17.01 24.43
N THR A 127 -1.54 -16.04 25.10
CA THR A 127 -0.66 -16.31 26.26
C THR A 127 -1.47 -16.85 27.43
N PHE A 128 -2.64 -16.26 27.71
CA PHE A 128 -3.54 -16.74 28.76
C PHE A 128 -4.03 -18.17 28.49
N LEU A 129 -4.53 -18.44 27.28
CA LEU A 129 -4.99 -19.77 26.88
C LEU A 129 -3.86 -20.81 26.94
N ALA A 130 -2.68 -20.46 26.44
CA ALA A 130 -1.51 -21.33 26.47
C ALA A 130 -1.03 -21.60 27.90
N GLY A 131 -1.01 -20.58 28.77
CA GLY A 131 -0.66 -20.73 30.17
C GLY A 131 -1.67 -21.60 30.93
N ALA A 132 -2.97 -21.33 30.78
CA ALA A 132 -4.03 -22.08 31.43
C ALA A 132 -4.04 -23.55 31.00
N LEU A 133 -3.93 -23.83 29.70
CA LEU A 133 -3.81 -25.20 29.19
C LEU A 133 -2.52 -25.88 29.65
N GLY A 134 -1.40 -25.15 29.66
CA GLY A 134 -0.12 -25.66 30.16
C GLY A 134 -0.20 -26.11 31.62
N VAL A 135 -0.79 -25.27 32.49
CA VAL A 135 -1.02 -25.61 33.90
C VAL A 135 -1.97 -26.81 34.04
N GLY A 136 -3.08 -26.83 33.29
CA GLY A 136 -4.03 -27.95 33.33
C GLY A 136 -3.41 -29.29 32.94
N ILE A 137 -2.54 -29.30 31.92
CA ILE A 137 -1.88 -30.52 31.45
C ILE A 137 -0.79 -30.97 32.42
N HIS A 138 -0.03 -30.04 33.01
CA HIS A 138 0.90 -30.38 34.09
C HIS A 138 0.17 -30.99 35.28
N TRP A 139 -0.97 -30.42 35.68
CA TRP A 139 -1.81 -30.99 36.74
C TRP A 139 -2.25 -32.43 36.42
N VAL A 140 -2.71 -32.71 35.19
CA VAL A 140 -3.06 -34.08 34.75
C VAL A 140 -1.83 -35.00 34.74
N ALA A 141 -0.69 -34.52 34.26
CA ALA A 141 0.53 -35.29 34.15
C ALA A 141 1.10 -35.66 35.53
N ASP A 142 1.00 -34.77 36.52
CA ASP A 142 1.42 -35.01 37.90
C ASP A 142 0.57 -36.09 38.59
N HIS A 143 -0.72 -36.20 38.26
CA HIS A 143 -1.59 -37.26 38.77
C HIS A 143 -1.37 -38.63 38.10
N SER A 144 -0.63 -38.68 36.99
CA SER A 144 -0.46 -39.88 36.16
C SER A 144 0.82 -40.67 36.47
N GLY A 145 1.63 -40.22 37.43
CA GLY A 145 2.89 -40.85 37.81
C GLY A 145 4.10 -40.38 36.99
N ASN A 146 5.29 -40.48 37.60
CA ASN A 146 6.52 -39.88 37.06
C ASN A 146 6.97 -40.43 35.70
N GLU A 147 6.69 -41.71 35.39
CA GLU A 147 7.08 -42.30 34.10
C GLU A 147 6.19 -41.84 32.94
N MET A 148 4.90 -41.58 33.20
CA MET A 148 3.93 -41.15 32.18
C MET A 148 3.94 -39.63 31.95
N LYS A 149 4.43 -38.85 32.93
CA LYS A 149 4.52 -37.39 32.85
C LYS A 149 5.17 -36.85 31.56
N PRO A 150 6.39 -37.27 31.15
CA PRO A 150 7.00 -36.77 29.91
C PRO A 150 6.24 -37.19 28.65
N ILE A 151 5.60 -38.36 28.66
CA ILE A 151 4.80 -38.87 27.53
C ILE A 151 3.54 -38.02 27.35
N ILE A 152 2.81 -37.73 28.44
CA ILE A 152 1.61 -36.90 28.42
C ILE A 152 1.93 -35.48 27.95
N LEU A 153 3.00 -34.88 28.46
CA LEU A 153 3.46 -33.56 28.03
C LEU A 153 3.85 -33.55 26.54
N GLY A 154 4.59 -34.56 26.08
CA GLY A 154 5.00 -34.69 24.68
C GLY A 154 3.81 -34.83 23.72
N ILE A 155 2.86 -35.71 24.03
CA ILE A 155 1.63 -35.89 23.24
C ILE A 155 0.81 -34.61 23.23
N SER A 156 0.69 -33.93 24.36
CA SER A 156 -0.04 -32.67 24.47
C SER A 156 0.57 -31.57 23.61
N VAL A 157 1.89 -31.37 23.69
CA VAL A 157 2.62 -30.42 22.81
C VAL A 157 2.38 -30.75 21.34
N PHE A 158 2.50 -32.02 20.97
CA PHE A 158 2.23 -32.46 19.60
C PHE A 158 0.81 -32.10 19.14
N LEU A 159 -0.22 -32.45 19.93
CA LEU A 159 -1.62 -32.23 19.56
C LEU A 159 -1.97 -30.74 19.47
N PHE A 160 -1.67 -29.95 20.50
CA PHE A 160 -2.03 -28.54 20.53
C PHE A 160 -1.21 -27.71 19.56
N ALA A 161 0.09 -27.99 19.39
CA ALA A 161 0.90 -27.30 18.39
C ALA A 161 0.45 -27.65 16.96
N SER A 162 0.09 -28.91 16.69
CA SER A 162 -0.46 -29.32 15.39
C SER A 162 -1.82 -28.67 15.12
N ALA A 163 -2.73 -28.67 16.10
CA ALA A 163 -4.04 -28.04 15.98
C ALA A 163 -3.94 -26.52 15.74
N ALA A 164 -3.09 -25.84 16.52
CA ALA A 164 -2.85 -24.41 16.35
C ALA A 164 -2.19 -24.10 14.99
N THR A 165 -1.24 -24.93 14.55
CA THR A 165 -0.62 -24.79 13.22
C THR A 165 -1.64 -25.02 12.11
N PHE A 166 -2.48 -26.05 12.23
CA PHE A 166 -3.53 -26.33 11.26
C PHE A 166 -4.53 -25.18 11.14
N SER A 167 -4.90 -24.56 12.28
CA SER A 167 -5.81 -23.41 12.29
C SER A 167 -5.32 -22.24 11.44
N ARG A 168 -4.00 -22.09 11.25
CA ARG A 168 -3.38 -21.04 10.42
C ARG A 168 -3.58 -21.26 8.91
N PHE A 169 -3.98 -22.44 8.48
CA PHE A 169 -4.38 -22.69 7.08
C PHE A 169 -5.81 -22.26 6.80
N ILE A 170 -6.64 -22.05 7.82
CA ILE A 170 -8.02 -21.58 7.68
C ILE A 170 -7.97 -20.06 7.40
N PRO A 171 -8.40 -19.57 6.22
CA PRO A 171 -8.19 -18.16 5.85
C PRO A 171 -8.80 -17.15 6.84
N THR A 172 -9.98 -17.46 7.39
CA THR A 172 -10.66 -16.60 8.38
C THR A 172 -9.93 -16.51 9.71
N VAL A 173 -9.30 -17.61 10.14
CA VAL A 173 -8.47 -17.65 11.34
C VAL A 173 -7.15 -16.97 11.07
N LYS A 174 -6.48 -17.27 9.95
CA LYS A 174 -5.21 -16.65 9.55
C LYS A 174 -5.32 -15.13 9.50
N ALA A 175 -6.35 -14.59 8.87
CA ALA A 175 -6.54 -13.15 8.73
C ALA A 175 -6.69 -12.41 10.08
N ARG A 176 -7.11 -13.10 11.15
CA ARG A 176 -7.42 -12.46 12.44
C ARG A 176 -6.49 -12.87 13.57
N PHE A 177 -6.03 -14.10 13.57
CA PHE A 177 -5.42 -14.77 14.72
C PHE A 177 -4.09 -15.46 14.37
N ASP A 178 -3.51 -15.27 13.17
CA ASP A 178 -2.23 -15.92 12.81
C ASP A 178 -1.12 -15.61 13.84
N TYR A 179 -1.01 -14.34 14.25
CA TYR A 179 -0.11 -13.93 15.33
C TYR A 179 -0.44 -14.61 16.67
N GLY A 180 -1.72 -14.68 17.03
CA GLY A 180 -2.18 -15.35 18.24
C GLY A 180 -1.86 -16.84 18.25
N ALA A 181 -2.06 -17.54 17.13
CA ALA A 181 -1.72 -18.95 16.98
C ALA A 181 -0.21 -19.20 17.15
N LEU A 182 0.64 -18.32 16.58
CA LEU A 182 2.10 -18.37 16.79
C LEU A 182 2.48 -18.18 18.27
N ILE A 183 1.91 -17.16 18.93
CA ILE A 183 2.15 -16.91 20.36
C ILE A 183 1.63 -18.05 21.23
N PHE A 184 0.50 -18.65 20.86
CA PHE A 184 -0.06 -19.80 21.55
C PHE A 184 0.90 -20.99 21.47
N ILE A 185 1.36 -21.36 20.27
CA ILE A 185 2.31 -22.46 20.07
C ILE A 185 3.59 -22.22 20.87
N LEU A 186 4.16 -21.01 20.77
CA LEU A 186 5.40 -20.64 21.45
C LEU A 186 5.23 -20.73 22.98
N THR A 187 4.19 -20.09 23.51
CA THR A 187 3.95 -20.03 24.96
C THR A 187 3.61 -21.41 25.50
N PHE A 188 2.73 -22.15 24.82
CA PHE A 188 2.28 -23.47 25.26
C PHE A 188 3.44 -24.47 25.26
N SER A 189 4.25 -24.47 24.21
CA SER A 189 5.45 -25.33 24.13
C SER A 189 6.45 -24.97 25.22
N LEU A 190 6.68 -23.67 25.46
CA LEU A 190 7.60 -23.24 26.49
C LEU A 190 7.10 -23.61 27.89
N VAL A 191 5.83 -23.34 28.23
CA VAL A 191 5.26 -23.70 29.54
C VAL A 191 5.26 -25.23 29.73
N SER A 192 4.91 -25.99 28.70
CA SER A 192 4.88 -27.46 28.76
C SER A 192 6.29 -28.05 28.95
N VAL A 193 7.30 -27.57 28.21
CA VAL A 193 8.68 -28.05 28.30
C VAL A 193 9.39 -27.54 29.57
N SER A 194 9.21 -26.27 29.94
CA SER A 194 9.84 -25.67 31.12
C SER A 194 9.23 -26.18 32.44
N GLY A 195 7.93 -26.51 32.45
CA GLY A 195 7.29 -27.06 33.64
C GLY A 195 7.75 -28.47 34.03
N PHE A 196 8.48 -29.15 33.16
CA PHE A 196 9.20 -30.37 33.55
C PHE A 196 10.37 -30.08 34.52
N ARG A 197 10.90 -28.85 34.54
CA ARG A 197 12.14 -28.49 35.27
C ARG A 197 11.94 -27.49 36.43
N VAL A 198 10.79 -26.82 36.53
CA VAL A 198 10.58 -25.72 37.48
C VAL A 198 9.34 -25.99 38.32
N VAL A 199 9.47 -25.96 39.65
CA VAL A 199 8.42 -26.26 40.64
C VAL A 199 7.39 -25.11 40.76
N GLU A 200 7.77 -23.88 40.43
CA GLU A 200 6.91 -22.68 40.52
C GLU A 200 6.41 -22.19 39.15
N LEU A 201 5.69 -23.05 38.43
CA LEU A 201 5.10 -22.73 37.13
C LEU A 201 4.10 -21.57 37.17
N LEU A 202 3.34 -21.47 38.27
CA LEU A 202 2.29 -20.47 38.43
C LEU A 202 2.88 -19.06 38.56
N GLU A 203 3.95 -18.89 39.35
CA GLU A 203 4.63 -17.60 39.51
C GLU A 203 5.30 -17.16 38.21
N LEU A 204 5.97 -18.08 37.50
CA LEU A 204 6.56 -17.81 36.19
C LEU A 204 5.51 -17.39 35.15
N ALA A 205 4.36 -18.08 35.12
CA ALA A 205 3.26 -17.73 34.22
C ALA A 205 2.61 -16.39 34.58
N GLN A 206 2.39 -16.11 35.87
CA GLN A 206 1.83 -14.85 36.35
C GLN A 206 2.75 -13.66 36.03
N GLN A 207 4.06 -13.78 36.28
CA GLN A 207 5.02 -12.73 35.93
C GLN A 207 5.10 -12.48 34.42
N ARG A 208 4.98 -13.51 33.59
CA ARG A 208 4.93 -13.34 32.13
C ARG A 208 3.65 -12.67 31.67
N LEU A 209 2.52 -13.05 32.25
CA LEU A 209 1.24 -12.45 31.91
C LEU A 209 1.21 -10.96 32.32
N SER A 210 1.72 -10.62 33.51
CA SER A 210 1.77 -9.23 33.98
C SER A 210 2.73 -8.37 33.14
N THR A 211 3.93 -8.85 32.83
CA THR A 211 4.89 -8.11 31.97
C THR A 211 4.37 -7.92 30.54
N ILE A 212 3.69 -8.92 29.97
CA ILE A 212 3.01 -8.79 28.67
C ILE A 212 1.84 -7.80 28.76
N ALA A 213 1.07 -7.82 29.85
CA ALA A 213 -0.03 -6.88 30.06
C ALA A 213 0.46 -5.43 30.16
N ILE A 214 1.57 -5.18 30.87
CA ILE A 214 2.22 -3.86 30.94
C ILE A 214 2.66 -3.40 29.55
N GLY A 215 3.40 -4.24 28.81
CA GLY A 215 3.87 -3.90 27.47
C GLY A 215 2.73 -3.63 26.48
N THR A 216 1.68 -4.46 26.52
CA THR A 216 0.47 -4.31 25.71
C THR A 216 -0.27 -3.02 26.04
N SER A 217 -0.49 -2.73 27.33
CA SER A 217 -1.19 -1.52 27.78
C SER A 217 -0.47 -0.25 27.33
N LEU A 218 0.87 -0.24 27.43
CA LEU A 218 1.65 0.88 26.93
C LEU A 218 1.57 1.03 25.41
N CYS A 219 1.62 -0.07 24.64
CA CYS A 219 1.46 0.00 23.19
C CYS A 219 0.12 0.63 22.80
N ILE A 220 -0.95 0.21 23.46
CA ILE A 220 -2.30 0.77 23.25
C ILE A 220 -2.32 2.26 23.61
N PHE A 221 -1.76 2.63 24.76
CA PHE A 221 -1.69 4.01 25.21
C PHE A 221 -0.95 4.92 24.22
N VAL A 222 0.24 4.51 23.79
CA VAL A 222 1.07 5.31 22.88
C VAL A 222 0.43 5.40 21.49
N THR A 223 -0.13 4.30 20.96
CA THR A 223 -0.77 4.31 19.64
C THR A 223 -2.04 5.15 19.58
N MET A 224 -2.84 5.15 20.66
CA MET A 224 -4.09 5.90 20.75
C MET A 224 -3.87 7.40 20.95
N LEU A 225 -2.93 7.81 21.81
CA LEU A 225 -2.79 9.21 22.22
C LEU A 225 -1.89 10.04 21.30
N PHE A 226 -0.81 9.45 20.78
CA PHE A 226 0.14 10.20 19.95
C PHE A 226 -0.25 10.05 18.48
N CYS A 227 -0.94 11.05 17.91
CA CYS A 227 -1.27 11.15 16.47
C CYS A 227 -1.82 9.86 15.84
N PRO A 228 -2.96 9.33 16.28
CA PRO A 228 -3.44 7.98 15.92
C PRO A 228 -3.60 7.82 14.40
N VAL A 229 -3.11 6.69 13.88
CA VAL A 229 -3.27 6.31 12.48
C VAL A 229 -4.28 5.16 12.43
N TRP A 230 -5.51 5.49 12.06
CA TRP A 230 -6.61 4.53 12.00
C TRP A 230 -6.64 3.77 10.67
N ALA A 231 -6.76 2.45 10.72
CA ALA A 231 -6.90 1.58 9.56
C ALA A 231 -8.20 1.89 8.79
N GLY A 232 -9.29 2.21 9.49
CA GLY A 232 -10.54 2.63 8.88
C GLY A 232 -10.39 3.90 8.03
N CYS A 233 -9.74 4.93 8.60
CA CYS A 233 -9.40 6.16 7.87
C CYS A 233 -8.50 5.89 6.66
N GLU A 234 -7.54 4.98 6.79
CA GLU A 234 -6.60 4.67 5.71
C GLU A 234 -7.27 3.90 4.57
N LEU A 235 -8.17 2.95 4.88
CA LEU A 235 -8.98 2.26 3.89
C LEU A 235 -9.90 3.24 3.16
N HIS A 236 -10.55 4.12 3.93
CA HIS A 236 -11.41 5.16 3.37
C HIS A 236 -10.64 6.13 2.46
N ARG A 237 -9.41 6.46 2.84
CA ARG A 237 -8.51 7.29 2.03
C ARG A 237 -8.10 6.59 0.74
N LEU A 238 -7.72 5.33 0.85
CA LEU A 238 -7.31 4.49 -0.28
C LEU A 238 -8.42 4.39 -1.32
N ILE A 239 -9.66 4.14 -0.91
CA ILE A 239 -10.78 3.94 -1.83
C ILE A 239 -11.09 5.20 -2.65
N HIS A 240 -11.22 6.38 -2.05
CA HIS A 240 -11.51 7.59 -2.84
C HIS A 240 -10.33 8.00 -3.73
N GLN A 241 -9.09 7.81 -3.29
CA GLN A 241 -7.92 8.05 -4.13
C GLN A 241 -7.83 7.07 -5.31
N ASN A 242 -8.20 5.81 -5.08
CA ASN A 242 -8.28 4.82 -6.15
C ASN A 242 -9.33 5.22 -7.20
N MET A 243 -10.49 5.75 -6.78
CA MET A 243 -11.48 6.31 -7.70
C MET A 243 -10.95 7.48 -8.52
N GLU A 244 -10.28 8.45 -7.88
CA GLU A 244 -9.69 9.61 -8.57
C GLU A 244 -8.65 9.16 -9.61
N LYS A 245 -7.72 8.28 -9.22
CA LYS A 245 -6.69 7.74 -10.12
C LYS A 245 -7.28 6.90 -11.26
N LEU A 246 -8.35 6.15 -11.00
CA LEU A 246 -9.06 5.39 -12.02
C LEU A 246 -9.71 6.33 -13.04
N ALA A 247 -10.32 7.42 -12.57
CA ALA A 247 -10.95 8.43 -13.42
C ALA A 247 -9.91 9.15 -14.29
N ASP A 248 -8.80 9.59 -13.70
CA ASP A 248 -7.72 10.28 -14.42
C ASP A 248 -7.04 9.37 -15.44
N SER A 249 -6.92 8.09 -15.12
CA SER A 249 -6.36 7.07 -16.00
C SER A 249 -7.27 6.73 -17.18
N LEU A 250 -8.59 6.62 -16.96
CA LEU A 250 -9.58 6.46 -18.03
C LEU A 250 -9.53 7.63 -19.01
N ASP A 251 -9.57 8.85 -18.48
CA ASP A 251 -9.54 10.09 -19.27
C ASP A 251 -8.25 10.15 -20.12
N ALA A 252 -7.09 9.91 -19.50
CA ALA A 252 -5.81 9.92 -20.19
C ALA A 252 -5.71 8.82 -21.26
N CYS A 253 -6.18 7.61 -20.96
CA CYS A 253 -6.15 6.48 -21.88
C CYS A 253 -6.96 6.73 -23.16
N VAL A 254 -8.14 7.35 -23.04
CA VAL A 254 -9.01 7.63 -24.19
C VAL A 254 -8.52 8.85 -24.98
N VAL A 255 -7.98 9.86 -24.28
CA VAL A 255 -7.36 11.02 -24.95
C VAL A 255 -6.17 10.56 -25.79
N GLU A 256 -5.30 9.74 -25.24
CA GLU A 256 -4.15 9.18 -25.96
C GLU A 256 -4.58 8.30 -27.15
N TYR A 257 -5.64 7.51 -26.98
CA TYR A 257 -6.15 6.65 -28.05
C TYR A 257 -6.76 7.42 -29.23
N PHE A 258 -7.31 8.63 -29.03
CA PHE A 258 -8.04 9.35 -30.08
C PHE A 258 -7.39 10.68 -30.52
N LYS A 259 -6.32 11.13 -29.86
CA LYS A 259 -5.62 12.38 -30.20
C LYS A 259 -4.12 12.17 -30.27
N ASP A 260 -3.47 12.79 -31.26
CA ASP A 260 -2.03 13.06 -31.22
C ASP A 260 -1.78 14.02 -30.05
N SER A 261 -1.12 13.54 -28.99
CA SER A 261 -0.97 14.20 -27.70
C SER A 261 -0.01 15.39 -27.74
N GLY A 262 -0.37 16.48 -28.43
CA GLY A 262 0.31 17.76 -28.30
C GLY A 262 -0.10 18.43 -27.00
N ASN A 263 0.76 18.42 -25.96
CA ASN A 263 0.89 19.39 -24.85
C ASN A 263 1.23 18.80 -23.45
N LEU A 264 1.48 17.50 -23.30
CA LEU A 264 1.95 16.90 -22.03
C LEU A 264 3.35 16.30 -22.20
N SER A 265 4.17 16.35 -21.15
CA SER A 265 5.42 15.58 -21.12
C SER A 265 5.06 14.09 -21.22
N GLU A 266 5.76 13.32 -22.07
CA GLU A 266 5.50 11.88 -22.24
C GLU A 266 5.54 11.12 -20.90
N GLU A 267 6.39 11.57 -19.97
CA GLU A 267 6.56 10.94 -18.66
C GLU A 267 5.34 11.13 -17.75
N ASP A 268 4.78 12.35 -17.68
CA ASP A 268 3.62 12.64 -16.83
C ASP A 268 2.34 11.98 -17.38
N LEU A 269 2.21 11.93 -18.71
CA LEU A 269 1.11 11.27 -19.38
C LEU A 269 1.13 9.75 -19.13
N ASN A 270 2.29 9.12 -19.28
CA ASN A 270 2.44 7.69 -19.01
C ASN A 270 2.15 7.35 -17.54
N LYS A 271 2.60 8.19 -16.59
CA LYS A 271 2.26 8.06 -15.16
C LYS A 271 0.74 8.13 -14.94
N LYS A 272 0.05 9.07 -15.59
CA LYS A 272 -1.40 9.24 -15.46
C LYS A 272 -2.17 8.07 -16.07
N ILE A 273 -1.79 7.63 -17.27
CA ILE A 273 -2.38 6.47 -17.95
C ILE A 273 -2.25 5.22 -17.08
N GLN A 274 -1.10 4.97 -16.48
CA GLN A 274 -0.88 3.80 -15.61
C GLN A 274 -1.48 3.93 -14.20
N GLY A 275 -2.20 5.02 -13.91
CA GLY A 275 -2.85 5.26 -12.62
C GLY A 275 -3.77 4.12 -12.17
N TYR A 276 -4.45 3.43 -13.09
CA TYR A 276 -5.32 2.29 -12.77
C TYR A 276 -4.58 1.13 -12.07
N LYS A 277 -3.27 0.98 -12.26
CA LYS A 277 -2.49 -0.13 -11.67
C LYS A 277 -2.48 -0.10 -10.15
N CYS A 278 -2.59 1.07 -9.53
CA CYS A 278 -2.70 1.13 -8.07
C CYS A 278 -4.00 0.48 -7.56
N VAL A 279 -5.08 0.55 -8.34
CA VAL A 279 -6.37 -0.09 -8.04
C VAL A 279 -6.23 -1.60 -8.16
N LEU A 280 -5.60 -2.10 -9.24
CA LEU A 280 -5.38 -3.53 -9.45
C LEU A 280 -4.57 -4.17 -8.30
N ASN A 281 -3.55 -3.48 -7.81
CA ASN A 281 -2.66 -3.96 -6.75
C ASN A 281 -3.19 -3.73 -5.32
N SER A 282 -4.36 -3.10 -5.15
CA SER A 282 -4.84 -2.68 -3.82
C SER A 282 -5.50 -3.76 -2.99
N LYS A 283 -5.92 -4.90 -3.57
CA LYS A 283 -6.76 -5.92 -2.92
C LYS A 283 -6.24 -6.37 -1.55
N ALA A 284 -4.95 -6.73 -1.47
CA ALA A 284 -4.36 -7.22 -0.22
C ALA A 284 -4.34 -6.13 0.87
N THR A 285 -4.07 -4.88 0.48
CA THR A 285 -4.11 -3.73 1.37
C THR A 285 -5.54 -3.42 1.83
N GLU A 286 -6.52 -3.46 0.93
CA GLU A 286 -7.94 -3.27 1.24
C GLU A 286 -8.43 -4.30 2.27
N GLU A 287 -8.17 -5.59 2.04
CA GLU A 287 -8.56 -6.69 2.94
C GLU A 287 -7.88 -6.57 4.30
N SER A 288 -6.58 -6.26 4.32
CA SER A 288 -5.81 -6.06 5.55
C SER A 288 -6.34 -4.89 6.39
N LEU A 289 -6.52 -3.71 5.78
CA LEU A 289 -7.04 -2.53 6.46
C LEU A 289 -8.49 -2.73 6.94
N SER A 290 -9.34 -3.39 6.15
CA SER A 290 -10.71 -3.72 6.56
C SER A 290 -10.74 -4.64 7.78
N ASN A 291 -9.85 -5.64 7.83
CA ASN A 291 -9.74 -6.51 8.99
C ASN A 291 -9.28 -5.75 10.24
N PHE A 292 -8.29 -4.86 10.11
CA PHE A 292 -7.81 -4.06 11.23
C PHE A 292 -8.81 -3.01 11.72
N ALA A 293 -9.56 -2.38 10.81
CA ALA A 293 -10.57 -1.38 11.15
C ALA A 293 -11.68 -1.92 12.08
N ARG A 294 -11.92 -3.24 12.07
CA ARG A 294 -12.90 -3.90 12.96
C ARG A 294 -12.45 -3.99 14.42
N TRP A 295 -11.15 -3.88 14.67
CA TRP A 295 -10.60 -3.85 16.02
C TRP A 295 -10.62 -2.44 16.60
N GLU A 296 -10.85 -1.41 15.77
CA GLU A 296 -10.75 -0.03 16.24
C GLU A 296 -11.98 0.38 17.05
N PRO A 297 -11.81 1.13 18.16
CA PRO A 297 -12.91 1.84 18.78
C PRO A 297 -13.53 2.86 17.80
N THR A 298 -14.70 3.37 18.15
CA THR A 298 -15.36 4.45 17.40
C THR A 298 -14.46 5.67 17.30
N HIS A 299 -14.28 6.19 16.09
CA HIS A 299 -13.42 7.34 15.85
C HIS A 299 -13.89 8.16 14.64
N GLY A 300 -13.75 9.48 14.71
CA GLY A 300 -14.13 10.39 13.63
C GLY A 300 -15.60 10.23 13.25
N ARG A 301 -15.86 9.80 12.00
CA ARG A 301 -17.21 9.53 11.47
C ARG A 301 -17.51 8.03 11.33
N PHE A 302 -16.66 7.20 11.90
CA PHE A 302 -16.79 5.75 11.86
C PHE A 302 -17.39 5.26 13.18
N ASN A 303 -18.67 4.92 13.12
CA ASN A 303 -19.41 4.36 14.24
C ASN A 303 -19.03 2.91 14.52
N PHE A 304 -19.43 2.40 15.67
CA PHE A 304 -19.22 1.00 16.02
C PHE A 304 -19.97 0.11 15.04
N GLY A 305 -19.32 -0.93 14.52
CA GLY A 305 -19.94 -1.79 13.51
C GLY A 305 -20.05 -1.18 12.11
N HIS A 306 -19.27 -0.14 11.79
CA HIS A 306 -19.22 0.46 10.45
C HIS A 306 -19.10 -0.61 9.33
N PRO A 307 -19.78 -0.44 8.18
CA PRO A 307 -19.88 -1.45 7.12
C PRO A 307 -18.57 -1.62 6.31
N TRP A 308 -17.49 -2.07 6.95
CA TRP A 308 -16.19 -2.26 6.30
C TRP A 308 -16.20 -3.28 5.15
N LYS A 309 -17.15 -4.23 5.15
CA LYS A 309 -17.31 -5.20 4.05
C LYS A 309 -17.70 -4.52 2.74
N GLN A 310 -18.43 -3.40 2.81
CA GLN A 310 -18.90 -2.65 1.66
C GLN A 310 -17.74 -1.91 0.99
N TYR A 311 -16.72 -1.50 1.74
CA TYR A 311 -15.46 -1.00 1.16
C TYR A 311 -14.76 -2.07 0.31
N LEU A 312 -14.79 -3.34 0.72
CA LEU A 312 -14.23 -4.45 -0.07
C LEU A 312 -15.04 -4.74 -1.34
N LYS A 313 -16.37 -4.68 -1.26
CA LYS A 313 -17.25 -4.76 -2.44
C LYS A 313 -16.98 -3.62 -3.41
N LEU A 314 -16.84 -2.41 -2.90
CA LEU A 314 -16.53 -1.22 -3.69
C LEU A 314 -15.15 -1.30 -4.34
N GLY A 315 -14.13 -1.73 -3.60
CA GLY A 315 -12.80 -2.07 -4.16
C GLY A 315 -12.89 -3.14 -5.26
N ALA A 316 -13.80 -4.10 -5.12
CA ALA A 316 -14.06 -5.11 -6.16
C ALA A 316 -14.63 -4.52 -7.44
N ALA A 317 -15.62 -3.66 -7.34
CA ALA A 317 -16.18 -2.94 -8.47
C ALA A 317 -15.11 -2.06 -9.17
N LEU A 318 -14.31 -1.32 -8.38
CA LEU A 318 -13.22 -0.50 -8.92
C LEU A 318 -12.18 -1.32 -9.69
N ARG A 319 -11.76 -2.47 -9.16
CA ARG A 319 -10.83 -3.37 -9.85
C ARG A 319 -11.42 -3.97 -11.12
N THR A 320 -12.71 -4.34 -11.14
CA THR A 320 -13.34 -4.81 -12.39
C THR A 320 -13.34 -3.74 -13.47
N CYS A 321 -13.57 -2.47 -13.11
CA CYS A 321 -13.43 -1.36 -14.04
C CYS A 321 -11.96 -1.15 -14.48
N ALA A 322 -11.00 -1.29 -13.56
CA ALA A 322 -9.58 -1.16 -13.85
C ALA A 322 -9.07 -2.21 -14.85
N TYR A 323 -9.55 -3.46 -14.80
CA TYR A 323 -9.21 -4.47 -15.80
C TYR A 323 -9.66 -4.08 -17.22
N CYS A 324 -10.83 -3.44 -17.36
CA CYS A 324 -11.29 -2.94 -18.65
C CYS A 324 -10.40 -1.78 -19.15
N ILE A 325 -9.95 -0.89 -18.27
CA ILE A 325 -9.02 0.19 -18.61
C ILE A 325 -7.63 -0.37 -18.98
N GLU A 326 -7.15 -1.39 -18.29
CA GLU A 326 -5.90 -2.09 -18.65
C GLU A 326 -5.98 -2.64 -20.07
N THR A 327 -7.09 -3.28 -20.40
CA THR A 327 -7.33 -3.82 -21.76
C THR A 327 -7.41 -2.69 -22.79
N LEU A 328 -8.07 -1.58 -22.47
CA LEU A 328 -8.15 -0.40 -23.34
C LEU A 328 -6.76 0.23 -23.57
N ASN A 329 -5.96 0.31 -22.51
CA ASN A 329 -4.59 0.80 -22.57
C ASN A 329 -3.70 -0.05 -23.49
N SER A 330 -3.90 -1.38 -23.49
CA SER A 330 -3.21 -2.27 -24.44
C SER A 330 -3.58 -2.00 -25.92
N CYS A 331 -4.71 -1.33 -26.20
CA CYS A 331 -5.12 -0.99 -27.55
C CYS A 331 -4.41 0.26 -28.14
N ILE A 332 -3.80 1.11 -27.31
CA ILE A 332 -3.21 2.41 -27.72
C ILE A 332 -2.14 2.27 -28.83
N GLY A 333 -1.43 1.14 -28.92
CA GLY A 333 -0.44 0.89 -29.97
C GLY A 333 -0.95 0.19 -31.24
N SER A 334 -2.21 -0.22 -31.28
CA SER A 334 -2.76 -1.08 -32.35
C SER A 334 -3.56 -0.31 -33.42
N GLU A 335 -3.60 1.02 -33.34
CA GLU A 335 -4.53 1.90 -34.05
C GLU A 335 -4.20 2.16 -35.54
N ILE A 336 -3.04 1.72 -36.04
CA ILE A 336 -2.43 2.16 -37.32
C ILE A 336 -3.28 1.85 -38.59
N GLN A 337 -4.44 1.20 -38.47
CA GLN A 337 -5.17 0.67 -39.63
C GLN A 337 -6.56 1.28 -39.90
N ALA A 338 -7.20 2.00 -38.97
CA ALA A 338 -8.60 2.43 -39.13
C ALA A 338 -8.77 3.67 -40.06
N PRO A 339 -9.82 3.74 -40.91
CA PRO A 339 -10.09 4.91 -41.74
C PRO A 339 -10.36 6.20 -40.92
N PRO A 340 -9.80 7.37 -41.31
CA PRO A 340 -9.92 8.61 -40.55
C PRO A 340 -11.35 9.07 -40.27
N CYS A 341 -12.28 8.91 -41.23
CA CYS A 341 -13.67 9.33 -41.07
C CYS A 341 -14.45 8.53 -40.00
N ILE A 342 -14.17 7.22 -39.89
CA ILE A 342 -14.77 6.35 -38.87
C ILE A 342 -14.18 6.70 -37.50
N ARG A 343 -12.87 6.98 -37.48
CA ARG A 343 -12.16 7.38 -36.26
C ARG A 343 -12.66 8.70 -35.71
N GLU A 344 -12.86 9.73 -36.53
CA GLU A 344 -13.37 11.04 -36.07
C GLU A 344 -14.79 10.93 -35.50
N ASN A 345 -15.71 10.28 -36.22
CA ASN A 345 -17.10 10.13 -35.78
C ASN A 345 -17.24 9.33 -34.48
N LEU A 346 -16.49 8.23 -34.33
CA LEU A 346 -16.48 7.44 -33.10
C LEU A 346 -15.65 8.10 -32.00
N GLY A 347 -14.57 8.80 -32.35
CA GLY A 347 -13.64 9.44 -31.42
C GLY A 347 -14.31 10.52 -30.59
N ASP A 348 -15.07 11.43 -31.20
CA ASP A 348 -15.79 12.48 -30.46
C ASP A 348 -16.79 11.88 -29.46
N LYS A 349 -17.49 10.82 -29.86
CA LYS A 349 -18.45 10.11 -28.99
C LYS A 349 -17.73 9.35 -27.87
N CYS A 350 -16.58 8.73 -28.15
CA CYS A 350 -15.76 8.07 -27.15
C CYS A 350 -15.18 9.06 -26.13
N LEU A 351 -14.65 10.19 -26.59
CA LEU A 351 -14.19 11.27 -25.71
C LEU A 351 -15.34 11.79 -24.83
N LYS A 352 -16.55 11.93 -25.37
CA LYS A 352 -17.75 12.30 -24.61
C LYS A 352 -18.11 11.26 -23.53
N VAL A 353 -18.14 9.97 -23.88
CA VAL A 353 -18.40 8.88 -22.91
C VAL A 353 -17.33 8.84 -21.82
N SER A 354 -16.04 8.95 -22.18
CA SER A 354 -14.95 9.00 -21.21
C SER A 354 -15.07 10.20 -20.27
N SER A 355 -15.34 11.40 -20.81
CA SER A 355 -15.49 12.61 -20.01
C SER A 355 -16.62 12.50 -18.97
N TYR A 356 -17.80 11.98 -19.37
CA TYR A 356 -18.90 11.79 -18.42
C TYR A 356 -18.63 10.68 -17.41
N SER A 357 -18.01 9.57 -17.85
CA SER A 357 -17.59 8.47 -16.97
C SER A 357 -16.61 8.96 -15.88
N THR A 358 -15.62 9.76 -16.27
CA THR A 358 -14.66 10.40 -15.36
C THR A 358 -15.34 11.37 -14.39
N LYS A 359 -16.34 12.14 -14.84
CA LYS A 359 -17.13 13.02 -13.96
C LYS A 359 -17.92 12.23 -12.92
N VAL A 360 -18.53 11.10 -13.29
CA VAL A 360 -19.21 10.21 -12.35
C VAL A 360 -18.22 9.70 -11.30
N LEU A 361 -17.09 9.11 -11.72
CA LEU A 361 -16.07 8.60 -10.79
C LEU A 361 -15.54 9.67 -9.82
N LYS A 362 -15.30 10.90 -10.30
CA LYS A 362 -14.86 12.03 -9.47
C LYS A 362 -15.94 12.48 -8.49
N GLU A 363 -17.20 12.50 -8.88
CA GLU A 363 -18.32 12.83 -7.98
C GLU A 363 -18.51 11.74 -6.91
N LEU A 364 -18.36 10.47 -7.27
CA LEU A 364 -18.36 9.35 -6.31
C LEU A 364 -17.16 9.44 -5.34
N ALA A 365 -15.97 9.79 -5.83
CA ALA A 365 -14.81 10.01 -4.98
C ALA A 365 -15.05 11.13 -3.96
N ILE A 366 -15.69 12.22 -4.37
CA ILE A 366 -16.10 13.32 -3.48
C ILE A 366 -17.14 12.83 -2.46
N THR A 367 -18.13 12.05 -2.90
CA THR A 367 -19.20 11.46 -2.06
C THR A 367 -18.59 10.61 -0.95
N ILE A 368 -17.67 9.70 -1.29
CA ILE A 368 -16.93 8.89 -0.32
C ILE A 368 -16.09 9.79 0.58
N LYS A 369 -15.20 10.62 0.02
CA LYS A 369 -14.28 11.49 0.77
C LYS A 369 -15.00 12.38 1.80
N LYS A 370 -16.19 12.89 1.45
CA LYS A 370 -17.00 13.72 2.35
C LYS A 370 -17.95 12.92 3.23
N MET A 371 -18.14 11.62 2.97
CA MET A 371 -19.19 10.79 3.57
C MET A 371 -20.56 11.47 3.51
N GLN A 372 -20.89 12.03 2.34
CA GLN A 372 -22.11 12.79 2.10
C GLN A 372 -22.73 12.39 0.77
N LYS A 373 -24.05 12.21 0.73
CA LYS A 373 -24.77 11.94 -0.51
C LYS A 373 -24.72 13.17 -1.42
N SER A 374 -24.27 12.98 -2.66
CA SER A 374 -24.25 14.01 -3.68
C SER A 374 -25.58 14.08 -4.42
N SER A 375 -26.15 15.28 -4.55
CA SER A 375 -27.32 15.55 -5.37
C SER A 375 -27.03 15.54 -6.88
N LYS A 376 -25.75 15.45 -7.27
CA LYS A 376 -25.31 15.50 -8.69
C LYS A 376 -25.10 14.12 -9.30
N THR A 377 -25.01 13.05 -8.50
CA THR A 377 -24.69 11.70 -8.98
C THR A 377 -25.68 11.23 -10.04
N ASP A 378 -26.98 11.25 -9.75
CA ASP A 378 -28.04 10.79 -10.66
C ASP A 378 -28.00 11.53 -12.00
N PHE A 379 -27.81 12.85 -11.94
CA PHE A 379 -27.68 13.68 -13.12
C PHE A 379 -26.46 13.29 -13.97
N ARG A 380 -25.29 13.07 -13.35
CA ARG A 380 -24.07 12.64 -14.06
C ARG A 380 -24.21 11.24 -14.65
N VAL A 381 -24.88 10.33 -13.93
CA VAL A 381 -25.17 8.98 -14.41
C VAL A 381 -26.09 9.02 -15.63
N ALA A 382 -27.10 9.89 -15.63
CA ALA A 382 -27.97 10.10 -16.79
C ALA A 382 -27.19 10.64 -18.00
N GLU A 383 -26.30 11.62 -17.82
CA GLU A 383 -25.42 12.13 -18.89
C GLU A 383 -24.53 11.03 -19.48
N MET A 384 -23.92 10.21 -18.62
CA MET A 384 -23.08 9.07 -19.03
C MET A 384 -23.90 8.06 -19.86
N ASN A 385 -25.06 7.64 -19.36
CA ASN A 385 -25.92 6.68 -20.04
C ASN A 385 -26.43 7.19 -21.39
N PHE A 386 -26.74 8.49 -21.48
CA PHE A 386 -27.10 9.13 -22.74
C PHE A 386 -25.95 9.08 -23.75
N ALA A 387 -24.74 9.44 -23.35
CA ALA A 387 -23.56 9.38 -24.22
C ALA A 387 -23.23 7.95 -24.68
N VAL A 388 -23.40 6.96 -23.79
CA VAL A 388 -23.25 5.53 -24.14
C VAL A 388 -24.27 5.11 -25.20
N LYS A 389 -25.52 5.60 -25.11
CA LYS A 389 -26.55 5.34 -26.11
C LYS A 389 -26.16 5.94 -27.46
N GLU A 390 -25.73 7.20 -27.50
CA GLU A 390 -25.25 7.84 -28.72
C GLU A 390 -24.06 7.09 -29.35
N LEU A 391 -23.14 6.58 -28.54
CA LEU A 391 -22.01 5.78 -29.01
C LEU A 391 -22.44 4.43 -29.57
N ARG A 392 -23.39 3.74 -28.92
CA ARG A 392 -23.97 2.48 -29.43
C ARG A 392 -24.71 2.67 -30.74
N ASP A 393 -25.48 3.75 -30.86
CA ASP A 393 -26.23 4.04 -32.08
C ASP A 393 -25.27 4.38 -33.23
N ALA A 394 -24.19 5.12 -32.96
CA ALA A 394 -23.12 5.37 -33.93
C ALA A 394 -22.40 4.08 -34.36
N LEU A 395 -22.10 3.18 -33.41
CA LEU A 395 -21.50 1.88 -33.71
C LEU A 395 -22.41 1.01 -34.58
N LYS A 396 -23.73 1.02 -34.35
CA LYS A 396 -24.71 0.30 -35.18
C LYS A 396 -24.87 0.91 -36.58
N SER A 397 -24.67 2.22 -36.70
CA SER A 397 -24.75 2.94 -37.98
C SER A 397 -23.52 2.75 -38.87
N LEU A 398 -22.49 2.02 -38.42
CA LEU A 398 -21.32 1.73 -39.25
C LEU A 398 -21.74 0.98 -40.53
N PRO A 399 -21.22 1.35 -41.71
CA PRO A 399 -21.65 0.74 -42.95
C PRO A 399 -21.39 -0.77 -42.99
N SER A 400 -22.40 -1.53 -43.43
CA SER A 400 -22.34 -2.99 -43.56
C SER A 400 -21.28 -3.51 -44.53
N HIS A 401 -20.76 -2.68 -45.45
CA HIS A 401 -19.64 -3.03 -46.34
C HIS A 401 -18.27 -3.14 -45.62
N VAL A 402 -18.19 -2.67 -44.37
CA VAL A 402 -17.02 -2.85 -43.49
C VAL A 402 -17.13 -4.15 -42.68
N ILE A 403 -18.32 -4.78 -42.60
CA ILE A 403 -18.67 -5.82 -41.61
C ILE A 403 -19.18 -7.16 -42.22
N ALA A 404 -19.51 -7.27 -43.50
CA ALA A 404 -20.04 -8.51 -44.11
C ALA A 404 -18.94 -9.58 -44.45
N PRO A 405 -19.23 -10.90 -44.45
CA PRO A 405 -18.70 -11.83 -43.44
C PRO A 405 -17.99 -13.10 -43.98
N LEU A 406 -17.40 -13.87 -43.03
CA LEU A 406 -17.30 -15.34 -43.01
C LEU A 406 -18.10 -16.03 -44.13
N SER A 407 -17.41 -16.59 -45.12
CA SER A 407 -17.95 -17.62 -46.01
C SER A 407 -16.88 -18.70 -46.17
N ILE A 408 -17.21 -19.92 -45.76
CA ILE A 408 -16.38 -21.12 -45.94
C ILE A 408 -16.07 -21.23 -47.44
N PRO A 409 -14.80 -21.42 -47.86
CA PRO A 409 -14.50 -21.55 -49.27
C PRO A 409 -15.10 -22.87 -49.77
N THR A 410 -16.10 -22.77 -50.64
CA THR A 410 -16.49 -23.89 -51.50
C THR A 410 -15.41 -24.03 -52.57
N ILE A 411 -14.84 -25.21 -52.65
CA ILE A 411 -13.80 -25.58 -53.60
C ILE A 411 -14.42 -25.59 -55.00
N GLU A 412 -13.96 -24.71 -55.87
CA GLU A 412 -14.01 -24.93 -57.32
C GLU A 412 -12.60 -24.74 -57.90
N GLN A 413 -12.17 -25.72 -58.71
CA GLN A 413 -10.85 -25.81 -59.33
C GLN A 413 -10.61 -24.70 -60.36
N PRO A 414 -9.35 -24.23 -60.54
CA PRO A 414 -8.98 -23.31 -61.61
C PRO A 414 -8.55 -24.06 -62.88
N PRO A 415 -8.75 -23.49 -64.10
CA PRO A 415 -7.95 -23.84 -65.25
C PRO A 415 -6.74 -22.89 -65.41
N GLU A 416 -5.72 -23.45 -66.05
CA GLU A 416 -4.32 -23.04 -66.06
C GLU A 416 -4.00 -21.71 -66.78
N GLY A 417 -2.91 -21.07 -66.33
CA GLY A 417 -1.94 -20.42 -67.23
C GLY A 417 -1.93 -18.89 -67.26
N LYS A 418 -1.03 -18.29 -66.47
CA LYS A 418 0.06 -17.34 -66.88
C LYS A 418 0.54 -16.49 -65.70
N ALA A 419 1.85 -16.31 -65.63
CA ALA A 419 2.57 -15.66 -64.54
C ALA A 419 2.55 -14.11 -64.60
N GLY A 420 2.42 -13.49 -63.43
CA GLY A 420 2.78 -12.08 -63.12
C GLY A 420 1.82 -11.40 -62.11
N PRO A 421 2.24 -10.31 -61.44
CA PRO A 421 3.33 -10.12 -60.49
C PRO A 421 2.86 -10.25 -59.01
N ILE A 422 3.80 -10.16 -58.06
CA ILE A 422 3.64 -10.34 -56.61
C ILE A 422 2.45 -9.53 -56.04
N SER A 423 1.46 -10.24 -55.47
CA SER A 423 0.33 -9.65 -54.75
C SER A 423 0.81 -9.04 -53.43
N ILE A 424 0.68 -7.72 -53.27
CA ILE A 424 0.70 -7.07 -51.96
C ILE A 424 -0.48 -7.66 -51.18
N ALA A 425 -0.21 -8.33 -50.06
CA ALA A 425 -1.25 -8.89 -49.20
C ALA A 425 -2.16 -7.76 -48.71
N THR A 426 -3.32 -7.61 -49.33
CA THR A 426 -4.33 -6.61 -48.95
C THR A 426 -5.00 -7.12 -47.68
N VAL A 427 -4.63 -6.54 -46.53
CA VAL A 427 -5.26 -6.83 -45.24
C VAL A 427 -6.78 -6.63 -45.36
N PRO A 428 -7.63 -7.60 -44.96
CA PRO A 428 -9.08 -7.48 -45.05
C PRO A 428 -9.60 -6.21 -44.35
N PRO A 429 -10.58 -5.48 -44.93
CA PRO A 429 -11.12 -4.24 -44.37
C PRO A 429 -11.59 -4.37 -42.91
N ILE A 430 -12.07 -5.56 -42.51
CA ILE A 430 -12.55 -5.83 -41.16
C ILE A 430 -11.43 -5.86 -40.11
N MET A 431 -10.23 -6.30 -40.50
CA MET A 431 -9.07 -6.40 -39.60
C MET A 431 -8.52 -5.02 -39.23
N LYS A 432 -8.78 -4.03 -40.09
CA LYS A 432 -8.42 -2.63 -39.91
C LYS A 432 -9.30 -1.87 -38.92
N VAL A 433 -10.53 -2.33 -38.71
CA VAL A 433 -11.56 -1.65 -37.88
C VAL A 433 -11.77 -2.38 -36.55
N LEU A 434 -11.33 -3.64 -36.45
CA LEU A 434 -11.46 -4.45 -35.24
C LEU A 434 -10.82 -3.82 -33.98
N PRO A 435 -9.61 -3.22 -34.01
CA PRO A 435 -9.04 -2.57 -32.82
C PRO A 435 -9.90 -1.40 -32.33
N LEU A 436 -10.42 -0.59 -33.27
CA LEU A 436 -11.30 0.55 -32.97
C LEU A 436 -12.64 0.10 -32.38
N VAL A 437 -13.28 -0.92 -32.97
CA VAL A 437 -14.53 -1.49 -32.45
C VAL A 437 -14.31 -2.12 -31.06
N THR A 438 -13.16 -2.73 -30.84
CA THR A 438 -12.77 -3.28 -29.52
C THR A 438 -12.64 -2.16 -28.49
N ALA A 439 -11.92 -1.07 -28.82
CA ALA A 439 -11.78 0.09 -27.93
C ALA A 439 -13.14 0.73 -27.59
N VAL A 440 -14.01 0.90 -28.59
CA VAL A 440 -15.38 1.41 -28.39
C VAL A 440 -16.20 0.49 -27.48
N SER A 441 -16.11 -0.82 -27.69
CA SER A 441 -16.84 -1.81 -26.89
C SER A 441 -16.34 -1.84 -25.43
N LEU A 442 -15.02 -1.74 -25.24
CA LEU A 442 -14.41 -1.61 -23.91
C LEU A 442 -14.88 -0.34 -23.20
N LEU A 443 -15.05 0.77 -23.92
CA LEU A 443 -15.52 2.02 -23.33
C LEU A 443 -16.99 1.95 -22.86
N ILE A 444 -17.83 1.27 -23.64
CA ILE A 444 -19.23 0.96 -23.26
C ILE A 444 -19.24 0.06 -22.02
N GLU A 445 -18.36 -0.94 -21.98
CA GLU A 445 -18.22 -1.85 -20.85
C GLU A 445 -17.73 -1.11 -19.59
N ILE A 446 -16.74 -0.22 -19.72
CA ILE A 446 -16.25 0.64 -18.62
C ILE A 446 -17.40 1.46 -18.03
N ALA A 447 -18.22 2.10 -18.86
CA ALA A 447 -19.38 2.85 -18.39
C ALA A 447 -20.39 1.96 -17.64
N ALA A 448 -20.60 0.71 -18.09
CA ALA A 448 -21.43 -0.26 -17.36
C ALA A 448 -20.82 -0.66 -16.01
N ARG A 449 -19.49 -0.85 -15.94
CA ARG A 449 -18.79 -1.13 -14.67
C ARG A 449 -18.85 0.05 -13.70
N ILE A 450 -18.84 1.29 -14.21
CA ILE A 450 -19.06 2.49 -13.40
C ILE A 450 -20.47 2.50 -12.80
N GLY A 451 -21.49 2.04 -13.52
CA GLY A 451 -22.82 1.80 -12.95
C GLY A 451 -22.77 0.90 -11.70
N GLY A 452 -22.05 -0.23 -11.77
CA GLY A 452 -21.86 -1.09 -10.59
C GLY A 452 -21.06 -0.45 -9.44
N ILE A 453 -20.18 0.53 -9.75
CA ILE A 453 -19.50 1.33 -8.72
C ILE A 453 -20.49 2.28 -8.06
N VAL A 454 -21.40 2.91 -8.82
CA VAL A 454 -22.49 3.77 -8.28
C VAL A 454 -23.33 2.96 -7.29
N ASP A 455 -23.82 1.78 -7.69
CA ASP A 455 -24.63 0.91 -6.84
C ASP A 455 -23.90 0.54 -5.53
N ALA A 456 -22.61 0.22 -5.62
CA ALA A 456 -21.79 -0.11 -4.44
C ALA A 456 -21.57 1.10 -3.50
N VAL A 457 -21.44 2.31 -4.06
CA VAL A 457 -21.37 3.56 -3.27
C VAL A 457 -22.69 3.87 -2.61
N GLU A 458 -23.83 3.67 -3.29
CA GLU A 458 -25.16 3.86 -2.74
C GLU A 458 -25.46 2.86 -1.61
N GLU A 459 -25.12 1.57 -1.80
CA GLU A 459 -25.22 0.55 -0.74
C GLU A 459 -24.39 0.99 0.49
N LEU A 460 -23.14 1.39 0.28
CA LEU A 460 -22.27 1.86 1.36
C LEU A 460 -22.84 3.10 2.04
N ALA A 461 -23.28 4.11 1.28
CA ALA A 461 -23.83 5.35 1.80
C ALA A 461 -25.12 5.14 2.60
N SER A 462 -25.94 4.16 2.21
CA SER A 462 -27.15 3.79 2.94
C SER A 462 -26.83 3.14 4.28
N LEU A 463 -25.89 2.18 4.31
CA LEU A 463 -25.52 1.44 5.52
C LEU A 463 -24.64 2.24 6.48
N ALA A 464 -23.86 3.18 5.95
CA ALA A 464 -23.01 4.07 6.73
C ALA A 464 -23.68 5.40 7.08
N GLU A 465 -24.99 5.55 6.80
CA GLU A 465 -25.80 6.74 7.14
C GLU A 465 -25.17 8.05 6.65
N PHE A 466 -24.80 8.11 5.36
CA PHE A 466 -24.24 9.34 4.79
C PHE A 466 -25.28 10.47 4.80
N GLU A 467 -24.88 11.59 5.40
CA GLU A 467 -25.67 12.81 5.46
C GLU A 467 -25.88 13.41 4.05
N PRO A 468 -27.03 14.05 3.77
CA PRO A 468 -27.20 14.79 2.53
C PRO A 468 -26.23 15.98 2.47
N ALA A 469 -25.67 16.26 1.30
CA ALA A 469 -24.85 17.45 1.10
C ALA A 469 -25.68 18.72 1.38
N LYS A 470 -25.21 19.56 2.31
CA LYS A 470 -25.82 20.88 2.55
C LYS A 470 -25.58 21.75 1.32
N GLU A 471 -26.64 22.12 0.62
CA GLU A 471 -26.55 23.09 -0.47
C GLU A 471 -26.02 24.42 0.09
N GLN A 472 -24.83 24.84 -0.37
CA GLN A 472 -24.40 26.21 -0.13
C GLN A 472 -25.32 27.12 -0.93
N LYS A 473 -26.23 27.83 -0.25
CA LYS A 473 -26.97 28.94 -0.86
C LYS A 473 -25.95 29.89 -1.53
N PRO A 474 -26.12 30.25 -2.81
CA PRO A 474 -25.24 31.21 -3.44
C PRO A 474 -25.32 32.52 -2.65
N LYS A 475 -24.17 33.08 -2.28
CA LYS A 475 -24.10 34.41 -1.67
C LYS A 475 -24.73 35.40 -2.64
N GLN A 476 -25.93 35.86 -2.32
CA GLN A 476 -26.61 36.93 -3.03
C GLN A 476 -25.81 38.21 -2.75
N ASN A 477 -25.10 38.72 -3.76
CA ASN A 477 -24.43 40.02 -3.67
C ASN A 477 -25.50 41.08 -3.35
N GLN A 478 -25.37 41.74 -2.19
CA GLN A 478 -26.11 42.96 -1.90
C GLN A 478 -25.64 44.07 -2.84
N PRO A 479 -26.54 44.90 -3.39
CA PRO A 479 -26.15 46.06 -4.18
C PRO A 479 -25.58 47.15 -3.26
N THR A 480 -24.38 47.62 -3.59
CA THR A 480 -23.70 48.74 -2.95
C THR A 480 -24.49 50.03 -3.20
N ASN A 481 -25.10 50.59 -2.16
CA ASN A 481 -25.63 51.96 -2.21
C ASN A 481 -24.45 52.94 -2.26
N VAL A 482 -24.31 53.65 -3.38
CA VAL A 482 -23.40 54.79 -3.52
C VAL A 482 -24.04 55.99 -2.82
N SER A 483 -23.51 56.36 -1.66
CA SER A 483 -23.76 57.65 -1.03
C SER A 483 -22.82 58.70 -1.59
N THR A 484 -23.37 59.67 -2.32
CA THR A 484 -22.69 60.93 -2.71
C THR A 484 -22.39 61.79 -1.47
N PRO A 485 -21.20 62.40 -1.37
CA PRO A 485 -20.95 63.38 -0.32
C PRO A 485 -21.55 64.74 -0.70
N LYS A 486 -22.32 65.32 0.23
CA LYS A 486 -22.72 66.73 0.22
C LYS A 486 -21.76 67.52 1.10
N VAL A 487 -21.27 68.61 0.50
CA VAL A 487 -20.54 69.79 1.03
C VAL A 487 -19.10 69.55 1.43
#